data_AF-A0A544QRJ1-F1
#
_entry.id   AF-A0A544QRJ1-F1
#
_cell.length_a   1.000
_cell.length_b   1.000
_cell.length_c   1.000
_cell.angle_alpha   90.00
_cell.angle_beta   90.00
_cell.angle_gamma   90.00
#
_symmetry.space_group_name_H-M   'P 1'
#
loop_
_entity.id
_entity.type
_entity.pdbx_description
1 polymer ?
#
loop_
_entity_poly.entity_id
_entity_poly.type
_entity_poly.pdbx_seq_one_letter_code
_entity_poly.pdbx_strand_id
1 'polypeptide(L)'
;MSEEPADPPSRGPIDATILDRIATRLRGSTRFERVERRPAYAPNAVIADYDLGYFPGGIDRAYLRIRWFETDDFSIHYAEQYRRGDSWACRWDRHPNDHNAREHFHPPPDAATPGSDETYADDWRDVLATVLTRLDERIDAFWID
;
A
#
# COMPACT_ATOMS: atom_id res chain seq x y z
N MET A 1 14.19 -31.57 -27.86
CA MET A 1 13.18 -31.11 -26.90
C MET A 1 13.52 -29.66 -26.63
N SER A 2 12.77 -28.73 -27.21
CA SER A 2 12.94 -27.31 -26.91
C SER A 2 12.32 -27.09 -25.54
N GLU A 3 13.10 -26.67 -24.56
CA GLU A 3 12.56 -26.14 -23.31
C GLU A 3 11.82 -24.85 -23.67
N GLU A 4 10.49 -24.85 -23.53
CA GLU A 4 9.75 -23.59 -23.50
C GLU A 4 10.27 -22.76 -22.32
N PRO A 5 10.50 -21.45 -22.50
CA PRO A 5 10.90 -20.62 -21.38
C PRO A 5 9.81 -20.70 -20.31
N ALA A 6 10.21 -21.01 -19.07
CA ALA A 6 9.31 -20.98 -17.94
C ALA A 6 8.67 -19.59 -17.84
N ASP A 7 7.36 -19.54 -17.58
CA ASP A 7 6.66 -18.29 -17.37
C ASP A 7 7.37 -17.48 -16.27
N PRO A 8 7.49 -16.15 -16.43
CA PRO A 8 8.10 -15.32 -15.42
C PRO A 8 7.33 -15.47 -14.10
N PRO A 9 8.03 -15.44 -12.95
CA PRO A 9 7.39 -15.56 -11.65
C PRO A 9 6.36 -14.43 -11.48
N SER A 10 5.13 -14.83 -11.16
CA SER A 10 3.98 -13.92 -10.99
C SER A 10 3.61 -13.81 -9.51
N ARG A 11 2.92 -12.73 -9.14
CA ARG A 11 2.37 -12.54 -7.78
C ARG A 11 1.29 -13.55 -7.40
N GLY A 12 0.83 -14.38 -8.34
CA GLY A 12 -0.24 -15.34 -8.08
C GLY A 12 -1.62 -14.70 -7.86
N PRO A 13 -2.61 -15.47 -7.35
CA PRO A 13 -3.97 -14.99 -7.09
C PRO A 13 -4.06 -14.10 -5.85
N ILE A 14 -5.15 -13.33 -5.74
CA ILE A 14 -5.45 -12.48 -4.58
C ILE A 14 -5.83 -13.34 -3.37
N ASP A 15 -5.24 -13.05 -2.22
CA ASP A 15 -5.67 -13.64 -0.95
C ASP A 15 -6.84 -12.84 -0.38
N ALA A 16 -8.07 -13.28 -0.69
CA ALA A 16 -9.29 -12.65 -0.19
C ALA A 16 -9.42 -12.72 1.34
N THR A 17 -8.89 -13.78 1.98
CA THR A 17 -8.98 -13.95 3.43
C THR A 17 -8.12 -12.91 4.16
N ILE A 18 -6.91 -12.66 3.67
CA ILE A 18 -6.03 -11.63 4.20
C ILE A 18 -6.59 -10.23 3.93
N LEU A 19 -7.11 -9.96 2.73
CA LEU A 19 -7.78 -8.67 2.46
C LEU A 19 -8.96 -8.41 3.42
N ASP A 20 -9.71 -9.43 3.81
CA ASP A 20 -10.83 -9.29 4.76
C ASP A 20 -10.37 -8.97 6.16
N ARG A 21 -9.26 -9.58 6.60
CA ARG A 21 -8.62 -9.31 7.88
C ARG A 21 -8.03 -7.90 7.91
N ILE A 22 -7.35 -7.48 6.83
CA ILE A 22 -6.82 -6.12 6.67
C ILE A 22 -7.96 -5.10 6.74
N ALA A 23 -9.04 -5.29 5.96
CA ALA A 23 -10.18 -4.37 5.95
C ALA A 23 -10.82 -4.27 7.35
N THR A 24 -10.98 -5.39 8.05
CA THR A 24 -11.53 -5.42 9.42
C THR A 24 -10.62 -4.67 10.38
N ARG A 25 -9.31 -4.88 10.31
CA ARG A 25 -8.33 -4.17 11.15
C ARG A 25 -8.36 -2.66 10.91
N LEU A 26 -8.38 -2.23 9.66
CA LEU A 26 -8.38 -0.80 9.31
C LEU A 26 -9.69 -0.12 9.70
N ARG A 27 -10.85 -0.80 9.60
CA ARG A 27 -12.14 -0.28 10.10
C ARG A 27 -12.17 -0.03 11.60
N GLY A 28 -11.34 -0.74 12.36
CA GLY A 28 -11.20 -0.53 13.80
C GLY A 28 -10.30 0.66 14.15
N SER A 29 -9.68 1.33 13.17
CA SER A 29 -8.80 2.48 13.41
C SER A 29 -9.53 3.80 13.16
N THR A 30 -9.29 4.78 14.02
CA THR A 30 -9.81 6.14 13.88
C THR A 30 -9.17 6.94 12.74
N ARG A 31 -8.06 6.44 12.16
CA ARG A 31 -7.34 7.12 11.05
C ARG A 31 -8.18 7.24 9.78
N PHE A 32 -9.16 6.36 9.61
CA PHE A 32 -9.88 6.19 8.34
C PHE A 32 -11.34 6.56 8.50
N GLU A 33 -11.81 7.50 7.68
CA GLU A 33 -13.23 7.79 7.55
C GLU A 33 -13.97 6.64 6.84
N ARG A 34 -13.31 5.98 5.89
CA ARG A 34 -13.94 4.94 5.05
C ARG A 34 -12.96 3.86 4.63
N VAL A 35 -13.37 2.60 4.83
CA VAL A 35 -12.59 1.41 4.44
C VAL A 35 -13.44 0.43 3.64
N GLU A 36 -13.09 0.23 2.38
CA GLU A 36 -13.85 -0.55 1.41
C GLU A 36 -12.99 -1.58 0.69
N ARG A 37 -13.57 -2.74 0.42
CA ARG A 37 -13.00 -3.72 -0.51
C ARG A 37 -13.47 -3.37 -1.93
N ARG A 38 -12.55 -3.27 -2.89
CA ARG A 38 -12.83 -2.82 -4.25
C ARG A 38 -12.18 -3.73 -5.31
N PRO A 39 -12.82 -3.89 -6.49
CA PRO A 39 -14.23 -3.55 -6.78
C PRO A 39 -15.20 -4.43 -5.97
N ALA A 40 -16.44 -3.99 -5.76
CA ALA A 40 -17.37 -4.68 -4.84
C ALA A 40 -17.73 -6.13 -5.26
N TYR A 41 -17.76 -6.41 -6.57
CA TYR A 41 -18.17 -7.72 -7.10
C TYR A 41 -17.04 -8.76 -7.13
N ALA A 42 -15.79 -8.30 -7.15
CA ALA A 42 -14.60 -9.16 -7.15
C ALA A 42 -13.44 -8.39 -6.51
N PRO A 43 -13.45 -8.21 -5.17
CA PRO A 43 -12.45 -7.40 -4.51
C PRO A 43 -11.04 -7.91 -4.75
N ASN A 44 -10.17 -7.01 -5.18
CA ASN A 44 -8.75 -7.28 -5.37
C ASN A 44 -7.86 -6.30 -4.59
N ALA A 45 -8.48 -5.38 -3.85
CA ALA A 45 -7.81 -4.42 -3.01
C ALA A 45 -8.70 -3.97 -1.83
N VAL A 46 -8.05 -3.53 -0.76
CA VAL A 46 -8.66 -2.68 0.27
C VAL A 46 -8.28 -1.23 -0.03
N ILE A 47 -9.28 -0.35 -0.07
CA ILE A 47 -9.12 1.11 -0.14
C ILE A 47 -9.50 1.68 1.22
N ALA A 48 -8.59 2.38 1.87
CA ALA A 48 -8.82 3.05 3.15
C ALA A 48 -8.58 4.55 2.96
N ASP A 49 -9.67 5.31 2.84
CA ASP A 49 -9.64 6.77 2.80
C ASP A 49 -9.44 7.30 4.22
N TYR A 50 -8.40 8.11 4.41
CA TYR A 50 -8.11 8.73 5.69
C TYR A 50 -9.18 9.76 6.06
N ASP A 51 -9.40 9.94 7.37
CA ASP A 51 -10.09 11.11 7.89
C ASP A 51 -9.20 12.35 7.65
N LEU A 52 -9.69 13.28 6.85
CA LEU A 52 -8.94 14.50 6.50
C LEU A 52 -8.77 15.46 7.68
N GLY A 53 -9.45 15.23 8.81
CA GLY A 53 -9.20 15.95 10.06
C GLY A 53 -7.79 15.78 10.63
N TYR A 54 -7.05 14.75 10.20
CA TYR A 54 -5.64 14.54 10.56
C TYR A 54 -4.65 15.39 9.73
N PHE A 55 -5.11 16.02 8.65
CA PHE A 55 -4.26 16.71 7.70
C PHE A 55 -4.46 18.23 7.76
N PRO A 56 -3.43 19.02 7.39
CA PRO A 56 -3.62 20.46 7.21
C PRO A 56 -4.59 20.73 6.05
N GLY A 57 -5.20 21.92 6.07
CA GLY A 57 -6.08 22.33 4.98
C GLY A 57 -5.35 22.33 3.63
N GLY A 58 -5.99 21.80 2.59
CA GLY A 58 -5.45 21.80 1.22
C GLY A 58 -5.22 20.41 0.62
N ILE A 59 -5.36 19.34 1.41
CA ILE A 59 -5.48 17.97 0.92
C ILE A 59 -6.96 17.67 0.66
N ASP A 60 -7.29 17.29 -0.56
CA ASP A 60 -8.65 16.92 -0.96
C ASP A 60 -8.93 15.42 -0.78
N ARG A 61 -7.87 14.59 -0.76
CA ARG A 61 -7.96 13.16 -0.45
C ARG A 61 -6.62 12.58 -0.01
N ALA A 62 -6.61 11.74 1.02
CA ALA A 62 -5.49 10.88 1.36
C ALA A 62 -6.00 9.44 1.53
N TYR A 63 -5.35 8.46 0.92
CA TYR A 63 -5.83 7.07 0.98
C TYR A 63 -4.73 6.03 0.84
N LEU A 64 -4.98 4.86 1.43
CA LEU A 64 -4.25 3.63 1.19
C LEU A 64 -4.98 2.75 0.19
N ARG A 65 -4.24 2.14 -0.73
CA ARG A 65 -4.67 1.01 -1.55
C ARG A 65 -3.76 -0.19 -1.27
N ILE A 66 -4.34 -1.24 -0.73
CA ILE A 66 -3.62 -2.45 -0.30
C ILE A 66 -4.07 -3.64 -1.14
N ARG A 67 -3.11 -4.38 -1.71
CA ARG A 67 -3.31 -5.65 -2.40
C ARG A 67 -2.44 -6.70 -1.72
N TRP A 68 -2.98 -7.91 -1.56
CA TRP A 68 -2.29 -9.06 -0.96
C TRP A 68 -2.56 -10.30 -1.79
N PHE A 69 -1.57 -11.17 -1.89
CA PHE A 69 -1.60 -12.36 -2.74
C PHE A 69 -1.30 -13.63 -1.95
N GLU A 70 -1.72 -14.78 -2.46
CA GLU A 70 -1.52 -16.09 -1.81
C GLU A 70 -0.03 -16.50 -1.76
N THR A 71 0.84 -15.82 -2.52
CA THR A 71 2.30 -16.01 -2.53
C THR A 71 3.04 -15.19 -1.47
N ASP A 72 2.31 -14.55 -0.56
CA ASP A 72 2.78 -13.53 0.40
C ASP A 72 3.30 -12.23 -0.24
N ASP A 73 3.19 -12.10 -1.56
CA ASP A 73 3.43 -10.84 -2.26
C ASP A 73 2.36 -9.81 -1.89
N PHE A 74 2.71 -8.53 -2.00
CA PHE A 74 1.79 -7.44 -1.72
C PHE A 74 2.16 -6.15 -2.47
N SER A 75 1.20 -5.23 -2.47
CA SER A 75 1.45 -3.84 -2.85
C SER A 75 0.60 -2.93 -1.97
N ILE A 76 1.26 -2.00 -1.29
CA ILE A 76 0.63 -1.01 -0.43
C ILE A 76 1.00 0.36 -0.99
N HIS A 77 0.03 1.06 -1.56
CA HIS A 77 0.22 2.39 -2.14
C HIS A 77 -0.52 3.41 -1.29
N TYR A 78 0.19 4.40 -0.77
CA TYR A 78 -0.40 5.57 -0.14
C TYR A 78 -0.33 6.75 -1.10
N ALA A 79 -1.41 7.53 -1.20
CA ALA A 79 -1.47 8.71 -2.05
C ALA A 79 -2.27 9.85 -1.40
N GLU A 80 -1.75 11.06 -1.55
CA GLU A 80 -2.35 12.35 -1.19
C GLU A 80 -2.63 13.14 -2.48
N GLN A 81 -3.81 13.73 -2.56
CA GLN A 81 -4.24 14.61 -3.64
C GLN A 81 -4.48 16.00 -3.08
N TYR A 82 -3.75 16.99 -3.58
CA TYR A 82 -3.80 18.35 -3.09
C TYR A 82 -4.70 19.21 -3.98
N ARG A 83 -5.37 20.20 -3.37
CA ARG A 83 -6.29 21.12 -4.06
C ARG A 83 -5.65 21.89 -5.21
N ARG A 84 -4.33 22.11 -5.15
CA ARG A 84 -3.56 22.80 -6.20
C ARG A 84 -3.23 21.92 -7.40
N GLY A 85 -3.61 20.64 -7.36
CA GLY A 85 -3.32 19.66 -8.41
C GLY A 85 -2.05 18.84 -8.18
N ASP A 86 -1.25 19.18 -7.16
CA ASP A 86 -0.08 18.41 -6.76
C ASP A 86 -0.49 17.07 -6.11
N SER A 87 0.39 16.08 -6.19
CA SER A 87 0.20 14.78 -5.56
C SER A 87 1.45 14.35 -4.81
N TRP A 88 1.25 13.56 -3.77
CA TRP A 88 2.32 12.91 -3.03
C TRP A 88 1.97 11.44 -2.85
N ALA A 89 2.87 10.53 -3.20
CA ALA A 89 2.62 9.11 -3.14
C ALA A 89 3.88 8.31 -2.83
N CYS A 90 3.72 7.23 -2.08
CA CYS A 90 4.78 6.26 -1.84
C CYS A 90 4.21 4.83 -1.85
N ARG A 91 5.06 3.84 -2.09
CA ARG A 91 4.61 2.44 -2.24
C ARG A 91 5.57 1.45 -1.60
N TRP A 92 5.03 0.46 -0.92
CA TRP A 92 5.76 -0.71 -0.42
C TRP A 92 5.32 -1.93 -1.21
N ASP A 93 6.29 -2.65 -1.76
CA ASP A 93 6.03 -3.76 -2.66
C ASP A 93 6.85 -4.98 -2.25
N ARG A 94 6.19 -6.14 -2.32
CA ARG A 94 6.83 -7.46 -2.34
C ARG A 94 6.31 -8.18 -3.57
N HIS A 95 7.17 -8.46 -4.54
CA HIS A 95 6.85 -9.24 -5.72
C HIS A 95 8.08 -9.75 -6.45
N PRO A 96 7.95 -10.79 -7.29
CA PRO A 96 9.01 -11.18 -8.19
C PRO A 96 9.42 -10.02 -9.08
N ASN A 97 10.72 -9.76 -9.19
CA ASN A 97 11.29 -8.74 -10.05
C ASN A 97 12.67 -9.20 -10.53
N ASP A 98 12.98 -8.96 -11.80
CA ASP A 98 14.26 -9.29 -12.41
C ASP A 98 15.32 -8.18 -12.20
N HIS A 99 14.93 -7.01 -11.69
CA HIS A 99 15.77 -5.81 -11.59
C HIS A 99 16.10 -5.33 -10.17
N ASN A 100 15.36 -5.78 -9.15
CA ASN A 100 15.50 -5.38 -7.75
C ASN A 100 15.39 -6.61 -6.82
N ALA A 101 15.72 -6.44 -5.54
CA ALA A 101 15.27 -7.42 -4.54
C ALA A 101 13.74 -7.57 -4.59
N ARG A 102 13.25 -8.77 -4.24
CA ARG A 102 11.81 -9.10 -4.19
C ARG A 102 10.98 -8.06 -3.43
N GLU A 103 11.61 -7.38 -2.48
CA GLU A 103 11.01 -6.38 -1.59
C GLU A 103 11.68 -5.03 -1.77
N HIS A 104 10.88 -3.98 -1.96
CA HIS A 104 11.39 -2.63 -2.19
C HIS A 104 10.35 -1.56 -1.85
N PHE A 105 10.87 -0.37 -1.55
CA PHE A 105 10.12 0.85 -1.28
C PHE A 105 10.28 1.85 -2.41
N HIS A 106 9.16 2.36 -2.91
CA HIS A 106 9.13 3.50 -3.83
C HIS A 106 8.87 4.79 -3.03
N PRO A 107 9.87 5.69 -2.93
CA PRO A 107 9.75 6.88 -2.13
C PRO A 107 8.79 7.92 -2.74
N PRO A 108 8.31 8.87 -1.94
CA PRO A 108 7.65 10.06 -2.43
C PRO A 108 8.58 10.97 -3.25
N PRO A 109 8.03 11.88 -4.07
CA PRO A 109 6.61 12.27 -4.15
C PRO A 109 5.77 11.46 -5.15
N ASP A 110 6.36 10.64 -6.00
CA ASP A 110 5.69 10.06 -7.17
C ASP A 110 5.67 8.52 -7.18
N ALA A 111 6.25 7.88 -6.16
CA ALA A 111 6.48 6.44 -6.12
C ALA A 111 7.17 5.91 -7.39
N ALA A 112 8.14 6.69 -7.92
CA ALA A 112 8.86 6.36 -9.14
C ALA A 112 9.63 5.04 -9.04
N THR A 113 9.82 4.41 -10.20
CA THR A 113 10.68 3.22 -10.38
C THR A 113 12.07 3.66 -10.86
N PRO A 114 13.17 3.03 -10.41
CA PRO A 114 13.24 1.90 -9.49
C PRO A 114 12.94 2.27 -8.04
N GLY A 115 12.43 1.31 -7.28
CA GLY A 115 12.37 1.42 -5.83
C GLY A 115 13.74 1.16 -5.19
N SER A 116 13.86 1.45 -3.91
CA SER A 116 15.00 1.09 -3.07
C SER A 116 14.74 -0.25 -2.39
N ASP A 117 15.69 -1.17 -2.48
CA ASP A 117 15.58 -2.49 -1.83
C ASP A 117 15.35 -2.33 -0.32
N GLU A 118 14.41 -3.13 0.21
CA GLU A 118 14.05 -3.15 1.62
C GLU A 118 13.69 -4.57 2.04
N THR A 119 13.49 -4.82 3.33
CA THR A 119 12.99 -6.10 3.84
C THR A 119 11.83 -5.86 4.79
N TYR A 120 10.81 -6.69 4.67
CA TYR A 120 9.54 -6.63 5.38
C TYR A 120 9.31 -7.94 6.14
N ALA A 121 8.53 -7.84 7.22
CA ALA A 121 8.11 -9.03 7.97
C ALA A 121 7.26 -9.98 7.12
N ASP A 122 7.22 -11.26 7.51
CA ASP A 122 6.35 -12.24 6.85
C ASP A 122 4.88 -12.07 7.28
N ASP A 123 4.61 -11.74 8.55
CA ASP A 123 3.24 -11.51 9.02
C ASP A 123 2.69 -10.18 8.49
N TRP A 124 1.56 -10.25 7.78
CA TRP A 124 0.87 -9.08 7.22
C TRP A 124 0.55 -7.99 8.26
N ARG A 125 0.37 -8.37 9.54
CA ARG A 125 0.10 -7.42 10.62
C ARG A 125 1.30 -6.55 10.91
N ASP A 126 2.49 -7.13 10.87
CA ASP A 126 3.74 -6.44 11.14
C ASP A 126 4.11 -5.53 9.96
N VAL A 127 3.92 -6.00 8.72
CA VAL A 127 4.04 -5.15 7.52
C VAL A 127 3.10 -3.94 7.62
N LEU A 128 1.82 -4.17 7.92
CA LEU A 128 0.83 -3.10 8.04
C LEU A 128 1.16 -2.14 9.20
N ALA A 129 1.69 -2.64 10.32
CA ALA A 129 2.13 -1.80 11.43
C ALA A 129 3.30 -0.89 11.00
N THR A 130 4.32 -1.42 10.32
CA THR A 130 5.44 -0.62 9.79
C THR A 130 4.94 0.47 8.85
N VAL A 131 4.05 0.14 7.91
CA VAL A 131 3.49 1.13 6.97
C VAL A 131 2.72 2.22 7.73
N LEU A 132 1.83 1.85 8.64
CA LEU A 132 1.03 2.82 9.38
C LEU A 132 1.89 3.72 10.27
N THR A 133 2.95 3.20 10.89
CA THR A 133 3.90 4.01 11.67
C THR A 133 4.60 5.05 10.79
N ARG A 134 5.09 4.67 9.60
CA ARG A 134 5.71 5.64 8.67
C ARG A 134 4.73 6.71 8.19
N LEU A 135 3.46 6.34 8.03
CA LEU A 135 2.42 7.29 7.64
C LEU A 135 2.00 8.19 8.80
N ASP A 136 2.00 7.69 10.04
CA ASP A 136 1.81 8.52 11.22
C ASP A 136 2.93 9.56 11.33
N GLU A 137 4.20 9.17 11.15
CA GLU A 137 5.34 10.10 11.15
C GLU A 137 5.19 11.17 10.05
N ARG A 138 4.74 10.78 8.85
CA ARG A 138 4.47 11.72 7.75
C ARG A 138 3.36 12.71 8.10
N ILE A 139 2.29 12.24 8.73
CA ILE A 139 1.14 13.05 9.10
C ILE A 139 1.50 13.99 10.26
N ASP A 140 2.19 13.49 11.28
CA ASP A 140 2.66 14.26 12.43
C ASP A 140 3.62 15.37 11.99
N ALA A 141 4.46 15.12 10.98
CA ALA A 141 5.37 16.12 10.43
C ALA A 141 4.67 17.35 9.82
N PHE A 142 3.36 17.30 9.53
CA PHE A 142 2.61 18.51 9.14
C PHE A 142 2.37 19.49 10.30
N TRP A 143 2.50 19.03 11.54
CA TRP A 143 2.07 19.75 12.75
C TRP A 143 3.21 20.09 13.70
N ILE A 144 4.43 19.64 13.42
CA ILE A 144 5.62 19.80 14.28
C ILE A 144 6.50 20.98 13.80
N ASP A 145 6.02 21.81 12.87
CA ASP A 145 6.66 23.08 12.49
C ASP A 145 6.67 24.11 13.63
#